data_AF-A0A7V6LRT2-F1
#
_entry.id   AF-A0A7V6LRT2-F1
#
_cell.length_a   1.000
_cell.length_b   1.000
_cell.length_c   1.000
_cell.angle_alpha   90.00
_cell.angle_beta   90.00
_cell.angle_gamma   90.00
#
_symmetry.space_group_name_H-M   'P 1'
#
loop_
_entity.id
_entity.type
_entity.pdbx_description
1 polymer ?
#
loop_
_entity_poly.entity_id
_entity_poly.type
_entity_poly.pdbx_seq_one_letter_code
_entity_poly.pdbx_strand_id
1 'polypeptide(L)'
;MATSKITHIICYDDHRNYTESIRKRFSDNTRYLVTSFHNKDQFIGHCEELANINLCVVAIIGFTESVEKIDMLNEFIGRVKETLPGRGIILLVQPINLQKIKGALNQKVDALIPINNNMVLRIHNVVKRFISEFNIIIFKQRRNRAFIAVALFIGLMLAAFLFFFFRYPMYF
;
A
#
# COMPACT_ATOMS: atom_id res chain seq x y z
N MET A 1 -7.40 -7.66 -21.17
CA MET A 1 -6.81 -6.32 -20.95
C MET A 1 -6.28 -6.25 -19.53
N ALA A 2 -5.00 -5.96 -19.34
CA ALA A 2 -4.47 -5.66 -18.01
C ALA A 2 -5.07 -4.31 -17.59
N THR A 3 -6.02 -4.30 -16.66
CA THR A 3 -6.47 -3.08 -16.00
C THR A 3 -5.24 -2.35 -15.48
N SER A 4 -4.95 -1.17 -16.03
CA SER A 4 -3.95 -0.27 -15.47
C SER A 4 -4.29 -0.07 -13.99
N LYS A 5 -3.48 -0.66 -13.11
CA LYS A 5 -3.65 -0.47 -11.67
C LYS A 5 -3.04 0.88 -11.33
N ILE A 6 -3.86 1.92 -11.46
CA ILE A 6 -3.52 3.26 -11.01
C ILE A 6 -3.20 3.17 -9.51
N THR A 7 -2.06 3.72 -9.11
CA THR A 7 -1.66 3.82 -7.71
C THR A 7 -2.27 5.09 -7.12
N HIS A 8 -3.04 4.96 -6.07
CA HIS A 8 -3.63 6.09 -5.36
C HIS A 8 -2.65 6.61 -4.33
N ILE A 9 -2.29 7.89 -4.43
CA ILE A 9 -1.44 8.60 -3.48
C ILE A 9 -2.35 9.60 -2.78
N ILE A 10 -2.65 9.34 -1.51
CA ILE A 10 -3.48 10.21 -0.68
C ILE A 10 -2.58 11.04 0.21
N CYS A 11 -2.70 12.36 0.18
CA CYS A 11 -1.88 13.29 0.94
C CYS A 11 -2.72 14.02 1.99
N TYR A 12 -2.29 13.99 3.25
CA TYR A 12 -2.80 14.87 4.31
C TYR A 12 -1.77 15.96 4.58
N ASP A 13 -2.08 17.21 4.21
CA ASP A 13 -1.20 18.37 4.30
C ASP A 13 -1.95 19.59 4.80
N ASP A 14 -1.88 19.84 6.11
CA ASP A 14 -2.57 20.95 6.77
C ASP A 14 -2.12 22.33 6.23
N HIS A 15 -0.83 22.48 5.91
CA HIS A 15 -0.25 23.77 5.50
C HIS A 15 0.05 23.91 4.00
N ARG A 16 -0.37 22.95 3.16
CA ARG A 16 -0.14 22.96 1.69
C ARG A 16 1.33 23.10 1.28
N ASN A 17 2.26 22.64 2.10
CA ASN A 17 3.69 22.91 1.91
C ASN A 17 4.35 22.02 0.86
N TYR A 18 3.83 20.81 0.63
CA TYR A 18 4.52 19.82 -0.20
C TYR A 18 3.62 19.07 -1.17
N THR A 19 2.31 19.17 -0.99
CA THR A 19 1.31 18.55 -1.87
C THR A 19 1.56 18.87 -3.35
N GLU A 20 1.86 20.12 -3.67
CA GLU A 20 2.09 20.55 -5.05
C GLU A 20 3.35 19.93 -5.65
N SER A 21 4.42 19.84 -4.86
CA SER A 21 5.67 19.20 -5.26
C SER A 21 5.48 17.69 -5.51
N ILE A 22 4.65 17.03 -4.69
CA ILE A 22 4.26 15.63 -4.89
C ILE A 22 3.45 15.50 -6.17
N ARG A 23 2.43 16.33 -6.38
CA ARG A 23 1.59 16.31 -7.58
C ARG A 23 2.41 16.49 -8.86
N LYS A 24 3.36 17.43 -8.87
CA LYS A 24 4.29 17.63 -10.00
C LYS A 24 5.13 16.39 -10.28
N ARG A 25 5.64 15.73 -9.23
CA ARG A 25 6.46 14.52 -9.36
C ARG A 25 5.67 13.32 -9.87
N PHE A 26 4.42 13.17 -9.45
CA PHE A 26 3.52 12.09 -9.83
C PHE A 26 2.44 12.59 -10.81
N SER A 27 2.85 13.34 -11.82
CA SER A 27 1.97 13.95 -12.83
C SER A 27 1.47 12.98 -13.90
N ASP A 28 2.03 11.77 -13.96
CA ASP A 28 1.57 10.72 -14.87
C ASP A 28 0.24 10.11 -14.38
N ASN A 29 -0.86 10.75 -14.80
CA ASN A 29 -2.24 10.34 -14.47
C ASN A 29 -2.61 8.95 -15.02
N THR A 30 -1.80 8.35 -15.90
CA THR A 30 -2.03 6.98 -16.36
C THR A 30 -1.58 5.94 -15.33
N ARG A 31 -0.70 6.34 -14.39
CA ARG A 31 -0.10 5.48 -13.36
C ARG A 31 -0.44 5.89 -11.94
N TYR A 32 -0.70 7.18 -11.71
CA TYR A 32 -0.88 7.74 -10.38
C TYR A 32 -2.15 8.58 -10.31
N LEU A 33 -2.86 8.47 -9.18
CA LEU A 33 -3.91 9.42 -8.81
C LEU A 33 -3.52 10.08 -7.49
N VAL A 34 -3.26 11.38 -7.52
CA VAL A 34 -2.85 12.14 -6.33
C VAL A 34 -4.03 12.95 -5.80
N THR A 35 -4.53 12.60 -4.62
CA THR A 35 -5.59 13.34 -3.91
C THR A 35 -5.05 13.95 -2.63
N SER A 36 -5.47 15.16 -2.31
CA SER A 36 -4.92 15.93 -1.20
C SER A 36 -6.03 16.47 -0.30
N PHE A 37 -5.81 16.37 1.01
CA PHE A 37 -6.74 16.76 2.04
C PHE A 37 -6.05 17.68 3.05
N HIS A 38 -6.78 18.67 3.54
CA HIS A 38 -6.33 19.58 4.61
C HIS A 38 -7.04 19.27 5.93
N ASN A 39 -8.14 18.53 5.89
CA ASN A 39 -8.94 18.15 7.05
C ASN A 39 -8.76 16.66 7.34
N LYS A 40 -8.56 16.31 8.61
CA LYS A 40 -8.33 14.93 9.07
C LYS A 40 -9.52 14.02 8.82
N ASP A 41 -10.73 14.51 9.04
CA ASP A 41 -11.97 13.73 8.89
C ASP A 41 -12.23 13.41 7.42
N GLN A 42 -12.03 14.39 6.54
CA GLN A 42 -12.12 14.15 5.08
C GLN A 42 -11.06 13.15 4.60
N PHE A 43 -9.85 13.23 5.15
CA PHE A 43 -8.79 12.28 4.83
C PHE A 43 -9.16 10.86 5.27
N ILE A 44 -9.66 10.68 6.49
CA ILE A 44 -10.08 9.37 7.01
C ILE A 44 -11.27 8.84 6.21
N GLY A 45 -12.30 9.65 5.95
CA GLY A 45 -13.45 9.22 5.15
C GLY A 45 -13.04 8.72 3.76
N HIS A 46 -12.09 9.39 3.11
CA HIS A 46 -11.57 8.91 1.83
C HIS A 46 -10.72 7.64 1.96
N CYS A 47 -10.01 7.46 3.09
CA CYS A 47 -9.32 6.21 3.37
C CYS A 47 -10.31 5.04 3.49
N GLU A 48 -11.46 5.25 4.14
CA GLU A 48 -12.52 4.26 4.30
C GLU A 48 -13.13 3.86 2.96
N GLU A 49 -13.41 4.82 2.09
CA GLU A 49 -13.88 4.56 0.71
C GLU A 49 -12.89 3.68 -0.06
N LEU A 50 -11.59 3.97 0.09
CA LEU A 50 -10.56 3.22 -0.59
C LEU A 50 -10.30 1.86 0.05
N ALA A 51 -10.67 1.61 1.32
CA ALA A 51 -10.31 0.42 2.09
C ALA A 51 -10.74 -0.89 1.42
N ASN A 52 -11.89 -0.89 0.76
CA ASN A 52 -12.47 -2.06 0.10
C ASN A 52 -11.96 -2.28 -1.33
N ILE A 53 -11.20 -1.33 -1.88
CA ILE A 53 -10.74 -1.39 -3.27
C ILE A 53 -9.37 -2.07 -3.34
N ASN A 54 -9.23 -3.08 -4.21
CA ASN A 54 -7.97 -3.82 -4.41
C ASN A 54 -6.97 -3.05 -5.30
N LEU A 55 -6.58 -1.86 -4.86
CA LEU A 55 -5.62 -0.97 -5.51
C LEU A 55 -4.42 -0.71 -4.61
N CYS A 56 -3.30 -0.33 -5.23
CA CYS A 56 -2.15 0.14 -4.47
C CYS A 56 -2.48 1.54 -3.96
N VAL A 57 -2.59 1.70 -2.64
CA VAL A 57 -2.81 3.00 -1.99
C VAL A 57 -1.62 3.30 -1.10
N VAL A 58 -1.11 4.53 -1.20
CA VAL A 58 -0.05 5.04 -0.35
C VAL A 58 -0.54 6.33 0.31
N ALA A 59 -0.56 6.31 1.64
CA ALA A 59 -0.87 7.47 2.47
C ALA A 59 0.38 8.27 2.75
N ILE A 60 0.34 9.58 2.50
CA ILE A 60 1.40 10.52 2.85
C ILE A 60 0.82 11.52 3.83
N ILE A 61 1.30 11.47 5.07
CA ILE A 61 0.85 12.34 6.15
C ILE A 61 2.00 13.29 6.45
N GLY A 62 1.79 14.59 6.32
CA GLY A 62 2.78 15.55 6.80
C GLY A 62 2.42 16.07 8.18
N PHE A 63 3.44 16.04 9.03
CA PHE A 63 3.39 16.54 10.38
C PHE A 63 4.42 17.64 10.56
N THR A 64 3.90 18.85 10.70
CA THR A 64 4.66 20.09 10.91
C THR A 64 4.50 20.63 12.34
N GLU A 65 3.65 20.02 13.16
CA GLU A 65 3.31 20.52 14.47
C GLU A 65 4.38 20.22 15.53
N SER A 66 4.24 20.84 16.70
CA SER A 66 5.13 20.70 17.84
C SER A 66 5.14 19.28 18.42
N VAL A 67 6.21 18.95 19.14
CA VAL A 67 6.45 17.64 19.80
C VAL A 67 5.32 17.27 20.77
N GLU A 68 4.63 18.25 21.33
CA GLU A 68 3.53 18.06 22.28
C GLU A 68 2.30 17.38 21.66
N LYS A 69 2.19 17.38 20.33
CA LYS A 69 1.06 16.77 19.60
C LYS A 69 1.38 15.37 19.08
N ILE A 70 2.47 14.74 19.53
CA ILE A 70 2.86 13.39 19.10
C ILE A 70 1.77 12.36 19.45
N ASP A 71 1.12 12.47 20.60
CA ASP A 71 0.07 11.53 21.00
C ASP A 71 -1.16 11.61 20.08
N MET A 72 -1.59 12.81 19.71
CA MET A 72 -2.66 13.02 18.73
C MET A 72 -2.27 12.50 17.34
N LEU A 73 -1.01 12.67 16.94
CA LEU A 73 -0.49 12.10 15.70
C LEU A 73 -0.49 10.57 15.75
N ASN A 74 -0.14 10.00 16.90
CA ASN A 74 -0.11 8.56 17.12
C ASN A 74 -1.50 7.93 17.05
N GLU A 75 -2.50 8.60 17.63
CA GLU A 75 -3.91 8.21 17.50
C GLU A 75 -4.37 8.32 16.05
N PHE A 76 -4.08 9.43 15.38
CA PHE A 76 -4.45 9.65 13.98
C PHE A 76 -3.85 8.60 13.04
N ILE A 77 -2.56 8.31 13.16
CA ILE A 77 -1.91 7.25 12.37
C ILE A 77 -2.48 5.88 12.74
N GLY A 78 -2.81 5.66 14.01
CA GLY A 78 -3.50 4.44 14.46
C GLY A 78 -4.80 4.22 13.68
N ARG A 79 -5.67 5.23 13.65
CA ARG A 79 -6.93 5.19 12.88
C ARG A 79 -6.68 4.95 11.40
N VAL A 80 -5.74 5.66 10.79
CA VAL A 80 -5.41 5.48 9.36
C VAL A 80 -4.93 4.05 9.07
N LYS A 81 -4.13 3.45 9.97
CA LYS A 81 -3.63 2.08 9.83
C LYS A 81 -4.74 1.03 9.99
N GLU A 82 -5.70 1.29 10.87
CA GLU A 82 -6.89 0.44 11.03
C GLU A 82 -7.79 0.51 9.79
N THR A 83 -7.96 1.71 9.22
CA THR A 83 -8.74 1.91 7.99
C THR A 83 -8.04 1.33 6.75
N LEU A 84 -6.71 1.42 6.67
CA LEU A 84 -5.91 1.00 5.53
C LEU A 84 -4.94 -0.15 5.89
N PRO A 85 -5.46 -1.34 6.25
CA PRO A 85 -4.62 -2.45 6.67
C PRO A 85 -3.73 -2.92 5.51
N GLY A 86 -2.43 -3.04 5.78
CA GLY A 86 -1.44 -3.53 4.81
C GLY A 86 -1.12 -2.58 3.67
N ARG A 87 -1.46 -1.28 3.80
CA ARG A 87 -1.13 -0.23 2.83
C ARG A 87 0.01 0.63 3.33
N GLY A 88 0.74 1.25 2.41
CA GLY A 88 1.94 2.01 2.74
C GLY A 88 1.59 3.36 3.38
N ILE A 89 2.10 3.62 4.58
CA ILE A 89 1.98 4.90 5.29
C ILE A 89 3.36 5.56 5.34
N ILE A 90 3.44 6.78 4.79
CA ILE A 90 4.62 7.64 4.78
C ILE A 90 4.32 8.84 5.68
N LEU A 91 5.15 9.04 6.70
CA LEU A 91 5.08 10.21 7.57
C LEU A 91 6.20 11.20 7.23
N LEU A 92 5.82 12.44 6.90
CA LEU A 92 6.74 13.55 6.69
C LEU A 92 6.89 14.34 7.99
N VAL A 93 8.14 14.58 8.41
CA VAL A 93 8.42 15.19 9.72
C VAL A 93 9.51 16.25 9.59
N GLN A 94 9.43 17.31 10.39
CA GLN A 94 10.54 18.26 10.49
C GLN A 94 11.82 17.58 11.00
N PRO A 95 13.01 17.88 10.45
CA PRO A 95 14.26 17.23 10.85
C PRO A 95 14.54 17.27 12.37
N ILE A 96 14.17 18.37 13.02
CA ILE A 96 14.35 18.60 14.47
C ILE A 96 13.58 17.56 15.30
N ASN A 97 12.40 17.15 14.84
CA ASN A 97 11.50 16.25 15.57
C ASN A 97 11.69 14.77 15.17
N LEU A 98 12.57 14.50 14.20
CA LEU A 98 12.73 13.17 13.60
C LEU A 98 13.12 12.10 14.63
N GLN A 99 14.09 12.39 15.51
CA GLN A 99 14.57 11.39 16.48
C GLN A 99 13.50 11.03 17.52
N LYS A 100 12.78 12.04 18.03
CA LYS A 100 11.70 11.86 19.01
C LYS A 100 10.55 11.05 18.42
N ILE A 101 10.15 11.39 17.19
CA ILE A 101 9.06 10.71 16.49
C ILE A 101 9.46 9.29 16.06
N LYS A 102 10.72 9.08 15.67
CA LYS A 102 11.22 7.75 15.33
C LYS A 102 11.10 6.79 16.51
N GLY A 103 11.31 7.23 17.75
CA GLY A 103 11.11 6.40 18.94
C GLY A 103 9.64 6.02 19.16
N ALA A 104 8.72 6.97 19.00
CA ALA A 104 7.30 6.78 19.31
C ALA A 104 6.51 6.03 18.23
N LEU A 105 6.86 6.20 16.94
CA LEU A 105 6.01 5.78 15.81
C LEU A 105 6.62 4.69 14.91
N ASN A 106 7.81 4.16 15.25
CA ASN A 106 8.54 3.24 14.37
C ASN A 106 7.74 2.00 13.93
N GLN A 107 6.80 1.55 14.75
CA GLN A 107 6.00 0.34 14.49
C GLN A 107 4.71 0.61 13.73
N LYS A 108 4.27 1.88 13.65
CA LYS A 108 2.99 2.24 13.05
C LYS A 108 3.12 2.77 11.63
N VAL A 109 4.28 3.29 11.25
CA VAL A 109 4.53 3.91 9.95
C VAL A 109 5.55 3.09 9.16
N ASP A 110 5.34 2.92 7.86
CA ASP A 110 6.22 2.13 6.99
C ASP A 110 7.44 2.92 6.48
N ALA A 111 7.34 4.25 6.43
CA ALA A 111 8.45 5.13 6.11
C ALA A 111 8.34 6.48 6.82
N LEU A 112 9.43 6.89 7.48
CA LEU A 112 9.59 8.20 8.09
C LEU A 112 10.56 9.04 7.24
N ILE A 113 10.12 10.17 6.70
CA ILE A 113 10.92 11.01 5.81
C ILE A 113 11.03 12.43 6.38
N PRO A 114 12.24 12.97 6.59
CA PRO A 114 12.39 14.37 6.99
C PRO A 114 12.05 15.32 5.84
N ILE A 115 11.39 16.43 6.16
CA ILE A 115 11.08 17.50 5.21
C ILE A 115 12.39 18.24 4.87
N ASN A 116 12.86 18.05 3.63
CA ASN A 116 14.04 18.70 3.06
C ASN A 116 13.94 18.71 1.51
N ASN A 117 14.91 19.32 0.83
CA ASN A 117 14.90 19.44 -0.64
C ASN A 117 14.86 18.07 -1.36
N ASN A 118 15.37 17.01 -0.73
CA ASN A 118 15.41 15.66 -1.28
C ASN A 118 14.20 14.80 -0.90
N MET A 119 13.24 15.35 -0.16
CA MET A 119 12.08 14.63 0.35
C MET A 119 11.26 14.01 -0.78
N VAL A 120 11.01 14.76 -1.86
CA VAL A 120 10.21 14.28 -3.01
C VAL A 120 10.85 13.06 -3.67
N LEU A 121 12.18 13.04 -3.79
CA LEU A 121 12.91 11.90 -4.34
C LEU A 121 12.81 10.68 -3.41
N ARG A 122 12.91 10.89 -2.08
CA ARG A 122 12.76 9.83 -1.09
C ARG A 122 11.36 9.24 -1.11
N ILE A 123 10.32 10.10 -1.15
CA ILE A 123 8.93 9.70 -1.31
C ILE A 123 8.80 8.84 -2.57
N HIS A 124 9.31 9.31 -3.72
CA HIS A 124 9.26 8.57 -4.98
C HIS A 124 9.84 7.15 -4.89
N ASN A 125 10.99 7.00 -4.23
CA ASN A 125 11.61 5.69 -4.07
C ASN A 125 10.80 4.78 -3.14
N VAL A 126 10.25 5.34 -2.06
CA VAL A 126 9.37 4.60 -1.13
C VAL A 126 8.06 4.20 -1.80
N VAL A 127 7.42 5.09 -2.57
CA VAL A 127 6.23 4.75 -3.36
C VAL A 127 6.52 3.63 -4.35
N LYS A 128 7.66 3.69 -5.07
CA LYS A 128 8.09 2.60 -5.95
C LYS A 128 8.26 1.28 -5.21
N ARG A 129 8.82 1.30 -4.00
CA ARG A 129 8.95 0.11 -3.14
C ARG A 129 7.57 -0.49 -2.83
N PHE A 130 6.61 0.32 -2.40
CA PHE A 130 5.24 -0.16 -2.11
C PHE A 130 4.53 -0.73 -3.32
N ILE A 131 4.68 -0.10 -4.49
CA ILE A 131 4.11 -0.62 -5.74
C ILE A 131 4.70 -2.00 -6.06
N SER A 132 6.01 -2.16 -5.88
CA SER A 132 6.69 -3.44 -6.08
C SER A 132 6.18 -4.51 -5.11
N GLU A 133 6.11 -4.20 -3.82
CA GLU A 133 5.60 -5.10 -2.77
C GLU A 133 4.15 -5.53 -3.05
N PHE A 134 3.29 -4.57 -3.41
CA PHE A 134 1.90 -4.84 -3.78
C PHE A 134 1.80 -5.77 -5.00
N ASN A 135 2.59 -5.52 -6.03
CA ASN A 135 2.62 -6.38 -7.21
C ASN A 135 3.11 -7.79 -6.87
N ILE A 136 4.14 -7.93 -6.02
CA ILE A 136 4.64 -9.24 -5.57
C ILE A 136 3.54 -10.01 -4.85
N ILE A 137 2.74 -9.36 -3.99
CA ILE A 137 1.60 -10.00 -3.31
C ILE A 137 0.60 -10.53 -4.34
N ILE A 138 0.24 -9.70 -5.33
CA ILE A 138 -0.68 -10.11 -6.42
C ILE A 138 -0.12 -11.31 -7.19
N PHE A 139 1.17 -11.27 -7.56
CA PHE A 139 1.81 -12.36 -8.29
C PHE A 139 1.85 -13.64 -7.47
N LYS A 140 2.13 -13.56 -6.16
CA LYS A 140 2.09 -14.73 -5.25
C LYS A 140 0.68 -15.33 -5.17
N GLN A 141 -0.37 -14.50 -5.05
CA GLN A 141 -1.75 -14.98 -5.02
C GLN A 141 -2.16 -15.64 -6.35
N ARG A 142 -1.76 -15.05 -7.49
CA ARG A 142 -2.01 -15.65 -8.81
C ARG A 142 -1.28 -16.99 -8.96
N ARG A 143 -0.03 -17.05 -8.54
CA ARG A 143 0.79 -18.26 -8.55
C ARG A 143 0.18 -19.37 -7.68
N ASN A 144 -0.26 -19.06 -6.47
CA ASN A 144 -0.89 -20.05 -5.58
C ASN A 144 -2.18 -20.60 -6.19
N ARG A 145 -3.03 -19.76 -6.79
CA ARG A 145 -4.23 -20.21 -7.50
C ARG A 145 -3.89 -21.12 -8.69
N ALA A 146 -2.86 -20.78 -9.45
CA ALA A 146 -2.39 -21.62 -10.55
C ALA A 146 -1.90 -23.00 -10.05
N PHE A 147 -1.13 -23.04 -8.97
CA PHE A 147 -0.68 -24.30 -8.38
C PHE A 147 -1.85 -25.17 -7.89
N ILE A 148 -2.86 -24.58 -7.25
CA ILE A 148 -4.06 -25.30 -6.81
C ILE A 148 -4.79 -25.93 -8.02
N ALA A 149 -4.95 -25.17 -9.11
CA ALA A 149 -5.61 -25.67 -10.31
C ALA A 149 -4.84 -26.84 -10.96
N VAL A 150 -3.51 -26.73 -11.03
CA VAL A 150 -2.65 -27.80 -11.56
C VAL A 150 -2.70 -29.04 -10.67
N ALA A 151 -2.63 -28.88 -9.35
CA ALA A 151 -2.71 -30.00 -8.42
C ALA A 151 -4.05 -30.74 -8.54
N LEU A 152 -5.15 -30.00 -8.68
CA LEU A 152 -6.49 -30.58 -8.88
C LEU A 152 -6.57 -31.34 -10.20
N PHE A 153 -6.02 -30.80 -11.29
CA PHE A 153 -5.97 -31.47 -12.58
C PHE A 153 -5.17 -32.79 -12.53
N ILE A 154 -4.00 -32.79 -11.89
CA ILE A 154 -3.18 -34.00 -11.70
C ILE A 154 -3.96 -35.03 -10.86
N GLY A 155 -4.61 -34.59 -9.79
CA GLY A 155 -5.45 -35.47 -8.95
C GLY A 155 -6.57 -36.14 -9.73
N LEU A 156 -7.28 -35.38 -10.59
CA LEU A 156 -8.33 -35.92 -11.45
C LEU A 156 -7.79 -36.92 -12.48
N MET A 157 -6.63 -36.63 -13.09
CA MET A 157 -5.98 -37.54 -14.03
C MET A 157 -5.60 -38.87 -13.37
N LEU A 158 -5.04 -38.82 -12.16
CA LEU A 158 -4.71 -40.02 -11.40
C LEU A 158 -5.95 -40.83 -11.01
N ALA A 159 -7.03 -40.14 -10.58
CA ALA A 159 -8.29 -40.81 -10.26
C ALA A 159 -8.91 -41.49 -11.49
N ALA A 160 -8.90 -40.82 -12.65
CA ALA A 160 -9.36 -41.40 -13.90
C ALA A 160 -8.50 -42.61 -14.30
N PHE A 161 -7.18 -42.49 -14.22
CA PHE A 161 -6.26 -43.59 -14.51
C PHE A 161 -6.53 -44.82 -13.62
N LEU A 162 -6.67 -44.62 -12.31
CA LEU A 162 -7.01 -45.70 -11.37
C LEU A 162 -8.37 -46.32 -11.70
N PHE A 163 -9.38 -45.51 -12.01
CA PHE A 163 -10.70 -46.01 -12.42
C PHE A 163 -10.60 -46.90 -13.67
N PHE A 164 -9.88 -46.46 -14.70
CA PHE A 164 -9.66 -47.25 -15.91
C PHE A 164 -8.87 -48.54 -15.63
N PHE A 165 -7.82 -48.47 -14.80
CA PHE A 165 -7.03 -49.62 -14.41
C PHE A 165 -7.88 -50.72 -13.73
N PHE A 166 -8.73 -50.34 -12.78
CA PHE A 166 -9.61 -51.31 -12.08
C PHE A 166 -10.77 -51.80 -12.96
N ARG A 167 -11.35 -50.93 -13.80
CA ARG A 167 -12.52 -51.30 -14.61
C ARG A 167 -12.16 -52.10 -15.86
N TYR A 168 -10.99 -51.83 -16.44
CA TYR A 168 -10.53 -52.36 -17.71
C TYR A 168 -9.07 -52.83 -17.67
N PRO A 169 -8.75 -53.82 -16.81
CA PRO A 169 -7.36 -54.28 -16.64
C PRO A 169 -6.76 -54.88 -17.91
N MET A 170 -7.57 -55.33 -18.88
CA MET A 170 -7.09 -55.92 -20.13
C MET A 170 -6.40 -54.92 -21.08
N TYR A 171 -6.56 -53.61 -20.86
CA TYR A 171 -5.99 -52.55 -21.70
C TYR A 171 -4.74 -51.89 -21.08
N PHE A 172 -4.30 -52.36 -19.92
CA PHE A 172 -3.17 -51.85 -19.16
C PHE A 172 -2.21 -53.00 -18.81
#